data_AF-A0A120HNB6-F1
#
_entry.id   AF-A0A120HNB6-F1
#
_cell.length_a   1.000
_cell.length_b   1.000
_cell.length_c   1.000
_cell.angle_alpha   90.00
_cell.angle_beta   90.00
_cell.angle_gamma   90.00
#
_symmetry.space_group_name_H-M   'P 1'
#
loop_
_entity.id
_entity.type
_entity.pdbx_description
1 polymer ?
#
loop_
_entity_poly.entity_id
_entity_poly.type
_entity_poly.pdbx_seq_one_letter_code
_entity_poly.pdbx_strand_id
1 'polypeptide(L)'
;MEAMRDHAIGRMKTDRAFADRAVDAYLRSIGLQQENKDSVARHALEDLRRDPRADANDKALSPDFLHRLERHAQDAATEEAREKWGRVVAAEVRKPGSITARAMRLIDELDPAAAMLFEELCVNRLADTVPTCLTGELKFPVRKALVEAGLLVDPGTFGHANEGKIIDDGSNRIRLFRFETNAISIPAVERG
;
A
#
# COMPACT_ATOMS: atom_id res chain seq x y z
N MET A 1 17.50 -11.60 -24.27
CA MET A 1 17.45 -10.14 -24.43
C MET A 1 18.51 -9.62 -25.41
N GLU A 2 19.74 -10.12 -25.38
CA GLU A 2 20.84 -9.68 -26.25
C GLU A 2 20.59 -9.93 -27.75
N ALA A 3 20.11 -11.11 -28.14
CA ALA A 3 19.75 -11.42 -29.54
C ALA A 3 18.63 -10.52 -30.11
N MET A 4 17.70 -10.05 -29.26
CA MET A 4 16.62 -9.16 -29.69
C MET A 4 17.13 -7.72 -29.86
N ARG A 5 18.06 -7.29 -29.00
CA ARG A 5 18.77 -6.01 -29.13
C ARG A 5 19.59 -5.97 -30.42
N ASP A 6 20.35 -7.02 -30.70
CA ASP A 6 21.22 -7.07 -31.88
C ASP A 6 20.41 -7.17 -33.18
N HIS A 7 19.29 -7.90 -33.15
CA HIS A 7 18.34 -7.92 -34.27
C HIS A 7 17.68 -6.55 -34.50
N ALA A 8 17.29 -5.85 -33.43
CA ALA A 8 16.73 -4.49 -33.53
C ALA A 8 17.76 -3.49 -34.08
N ILE A 9 19.01 -3.53 -33.60
CA ILE A 9 20.11 -2.70 -34.11
C ILE A 9 20.39 -3.03 -35.58
N GLY A 10 20.35 -4.32 -35.95
CA GLY A 10 20.50 -4.77 -37.33
C GLY A 10 19.43 -4.19 -38.26
N ARG A 11 18.16 -4.24 -37.85
CA ARG A 11 17.04 -3.65 -38.61
C ARG A 11 17.10 -2.13 -38.68
N MET A 12 17.48 -1.44 -37.61
CA MET A 12 17.62 0.02 -37.63
C MET A 12 18.70 0.48 -38.63
N LYS A 13 19.74 -0.33 -38.86
CA LYS A 13 20.78 -0.03 -39.86
C LYS A 13 20.31 -0.22 -41.31
N THR A 14 19.32 -1.09 -41.54
CA THR A 14 18.85 -1.44 -42.90
C THR A 14 17.55 -0.74 -43.29
N ASP A 15 16.70 -0.38 -42.33
CA ASP A 15 15.40 0.27 -42.56
C ASP A 15 15.34 1.61 -41.83
N ARG A 16 15.62 2.69 -42.58
CA ARG A 16 15.58 4.06 -42.08
C ARG A 16 14.18 4.46 -41.58
N ALA A 17 13.13 4.03 -42.26
CA ALA A 17 11.76 4.34 -41.85
C ALA A 17 11.39 3.66 -40.53
N PHE A 18 11.90 2.45 -40.28
CA PHE A 18 11.77 1.80 -38.99
C PHE A 18 12.58 2.50 -37.89
N ALA A 19 13.81 2.90 -38.16
CA ALA A 19 14.64 3.65 -37.21
C ALA A 19 13.97 4.97 -36.80
N ASP A 20 13.45 5.74 -37.77
CA ASP A 20 12.76 7.01 -37.51
C ASP A 20 11.52 6.79 -36.62
N ARG A 21 10.68 5.80 -36.91
CA ARG A 21 9.52 5.46 -36.07
C ARG A 21 9.90 5.01 -34.66
N ALA A 22 10.98 4.24 -34.52
CA ALA A 22 11.44 3.77 -33.22
C ALA A 22 11.96 4.91 -32.34
N VAL A 23 12.71 5.84 -32.93
CA VAL A 23 13.20 7.06 -32.26
C VAL A 23 12.02 7.93 -31.84
N ASP A 24 11.08 8.20 -32.74
CA ASP A 24 9.90 9.00 -32.44
C ASP A 24 9.06 8.41 -31.30
N ALA A 25 8.82 7.10 -31.33
CA ALA A 25 8.07 6.41 -30.27
C ALA A 25 8.79 6.50 -28.92
N TYR A 26 10.11 6.31 -28.92
CA TYR A 26 10.92 6.37 -27.71
C TYR A 26 10.94 7.78 -27.10
N LEU A 27 11.18 8.81 -27.92
CA LEU A 27 11.15 10.21 -27.47
C LEU A 27 9.78 10.59 -26.90
N ARG A 28 8.69 10.17 -27.56
CA ARG A 28 7.33 10.36 -27.03
C ARG A 28 7.14 9.66 -25.69
N SER A 29 7.62 8.43 -25.53
CA SER A 29 7.50 7.72 -24.25
C SER A 29 8.25 8.40 -23.12
N ILE A 30 9.45 8.93 -23.38
CA ILE A 30 10.22 9.69 -22.37
C ILE A 30 9.45 10.93 -21.95
N GLY A 31 8.91 11.69 -22.91
CA GLY A 31 8.12 12.88 -22.63
C GLY A 31 6.91 12.58 -21.74
N LEU A 32 6.12 11.56 -22.11
CA LEU A 32 4.94 11.14 -21.33
C LEU A 32 5.32 10.67 -19.92
N GLN A 33 6.40 9.90 -19.79
CA GLN A 33 6.89 9.44 -18.49
C GLN A 33 7.29 10.61 -17.59
N GLN A 34 7.93 11.64 -18.15
CA GLN A 34 8.30 12.83 -17.39
C GLN A 34 7.06 13.64 -16.97
N GLU A 35 6.11 13.85 -17.88
CA GLU A 35 4.84 14.51 -17.58
C GLU A 35 4.08 13.81 -16.44
N ASN A 36 4.06 12.48 -16.45
CA ASN A 36 3.43 11.71 -15.38
C ASN A 36 4.12 11.94 -14.03
N LYS A 37 5.46 11.89 -13.99
CA LYS A 37 6.25 12.16 -12.77
C LYS A 37 6.02 13.57 -12.23
N ASP A 38 6.02 14.56 -13.12
CA ASP A 38 5.80 15.97 -12.75
C ASP A 38 4.39 16.17 -12.19
N SER A 39 3.37 15.53 -12.76
CA SER A 39 2.00 15.60 -12.25
C SER A 39 1.87 14.94 -10.87
N VAL A 40 2.49 13.77 -10.66
CA VAL A 40 2.55 13.12 -9.34
C VAL A 40 3.16 14.05 -8.29
N ALA A 41 4.29 14.70 -8.62
CA ALA A 41 4.93 15.66 -7.74
C ALA A 41 4.04 16.87 -7.44
N ARG A 42 3.32 17.40 -8.45
CA ARG A 42 2.35 18.48 -8.27
C ARG A 42 1.22 18.09 -7.32
N HIS A 43 0.61 16.91 -7.50
CA HIS A 43 -0.43 16.43 -6.59
C HIS A 43 0.07 16.25 -5.16
N ALA A 44 1.28 15.73 -4.99
CA ALA A 44 1.89 15.62 -3.66
C ALA A 44 2.04 16.98 -2.99
N LEU A 45 2.51 18.00 -3.73
CA LEU A 45 2.63 19.37 -3.22
C LEU A 45 1.27 19.99 -2.87
N GLU A 46 0.24 19.75 -3.69
CA GLU A 46 -1.13 20.21 -3.41
C GLU A 46 -1.69 19.56 -2.14
N ASP A 47 -1.49 18.26 -1.97
CA ASP A 47 -1.91 17.51 -0.78
C ASP A 47 -1.20 17.99 0.48
N LEU A 48 0.13 18.18 0.41
CA LEU A 48 0.95 18.72 1.51
C LEU A 48 0.56 20.16 1.88
N ARG A 49 0.16 20.98 0.91
CA ARG A 49 -0.34 22.34 1.18
C ARG A 49 -1.69 22.33 1.92
N ARG A 50 -2.55 21.36 1.62
CA ARG A 50 -3.86 21.21 2.28
C ARG A 50 -3.74 20.69 3.70
N ASP A 51 -2.85 19.73 3.93
CA ASP A 51 -2.52 19.21 5.25
C ASP A 51 -0.99 19.21 5.48
N PRO A 52 -0.45 20.29 6.06
CA PRO A 52 0.99 20.46 6.27
C PRO A 52 1.53 19.72 7.49
N ARG A 53 0.71 18.91 8.19
CA ARG A 53 1.15 18.16 9.36
C ARG A 53 2.22 17.14 8.97
N ALA A 54 3.47 17.44 9.29
CA ALA A 54 4.57 16.49 9.21
C ALA A 54 4.96 16.06 10.63
N ASP A 55 5.32 14.78 10.80
CA ASP A 55 6.02 14.35 11.99
C ASP A 55 7.35 15.13 12.05
N ALA A 56 7.75 15.62 13.23
CA ALA A 56 8.92 16.48 13.44
C ALA A 56 10.28 15.82 13.13
N ASN A 57 10.28 14.67 12.45
CA ASN A 57 11.49 14.03 11.94
C ASN A 57 11.79 14.59 10.55
N ASP A 58 12.78 15.48 10.46
CA ASP A 58 13.41 15.96 9.21
C ASP A 58 14.19 14.85 8.47
N LYS A 59 13.65 13.63 8.43
CA LYS A 59 14.27 12.50 7.75
C LYS A 59 14.03 12.62 6.25
N ALA A 60 15.09 12.54 5.47
CA ALA A 60 15.00 12.45 4.02
C ALA A 60 14.28 11.16 3.60
N LEU A 61 13.59 11.23 2.45
CA LEU A 61 12.99 10.06 1.81
C LEU A 61 14.08 9.04 1.43
N SER A 62 13.78 7.75 1.62
CA SER A 62 14.71 6.68 1.27
C SER A 62 14.95 6.63 -0.25
N PRO A 63 16.20 6.47 -0.73
CA PRO A 63 16.49 6.26 -2.15
C PRO A 63 15.73 5.07 -2.76
N ASP A 64 15.54 4.00 -1.98
CA ASP A 64 14.80 2.81 -2.44
C ASP A 64 13.32 3.11 -2.64
N PHE A 65 12.73 3.95 -1.79
CA PHE A 65 11.35 4.42 -1.96
C PHE A 65 11.24 5.25 -3.24
N LEU A 66 12.14 6.22 -3.43
CA LEU A 66 12.15 7.08 -4.62
C LEU A 66 12.30 6.28 -5.92
N HIS A 67 13.20 5.29 -5.96
CA HIS A 67 13.37 4.44 -7.14
C HIS A 67 12.10 3.64 -7.46
N ARG A 68 11.42 3.09 -6.45
CA ARG A 68 10.16 2.37 -6.64
C ARG A 68 9.05 3.30 -7.10
N LEU A 69 8.94 4.46 -6.45
CA LEU A 69 7.98 5.49 -6.78
C LEU A 69 8.14 5.94 -8.23
N GLU A 70 9.38 6.14 -8.70
CA GLU A 70 9.64 6.57 -10.07
C GLU A 70 9.05 5.61 -11.11
N ARG A 71 9.13 4.29 -10.86
CA ARG A 71 8.53 3.26 -11.73
C ARG A 71 7.01 3.35 -11.75
N HIS A 72 6.38 3.56 -10.61
CA HIS A 72 4.92 3.69 -10.58
C HIS A 72 4.45 5.03 -11.15
N ALA A 73 5.18 6.11 -10.89
CA ALA A 73 4.85 7.45 -11.36
C ALA A 73 4.99 7.58 -12.87
N GLN A 74 6.03 7.00 -13.49
CA GLN A 74 6.22 7.08 -14.94
C GLN A 74 5.11 6.36 -15.73
N ASP A 75 4.50 5.33 -15.13
CA ASP A 75 3.46 4.51 -15.75
C ASP A 75 2.03 5.02 -15.43
N ALA A 76 1.89 6.07 -14.60
CA ALA A 76 0.62 6.67 -14.20
C ALA A 76 -0.01 7.51 -15.33
N ALA A 77 -0.64 6.84 -16.30
CA ALA A 77 -1.19 7.48 -17.50
C ALA A 77 -2.50 8.27 -17.28
N THR A 78 -3.21 8.07 -16.16
CA THR A 78 -4.48 8.75 -15.84
C THR A 78 -4.28 9.76 -14.71
N GLU A 79 -5.12 10.80 -14.67
CA GLU A 79 -5.08 11.79 -13.59
C GLU A 79 -5.36 11.16 -12.23
N GLU A 80 -6.29 10.21 -12.15
CA GLU A 80 -6.58 9.45 -10.93
C GLU A 80 -5.35 8.66 -10.43
N ALA A 81 -4.60 8.02 -11.33
CA ALA A 81 -3.38 7.31 -10.96
C ALA A 81 -2.29 8.28 -10.48
N ARG A 82 -2.15 9.44 -11.13
CA ARG A 82 -1.17 10.47 -10.73
C ARG A 82 -1.53 11.07 -9.37
N GLU A 83 -2.81 11.33 -9.12
CA GLU A 83 -3.30 11.80 -7.82
C GLU A 83 -3.08 10.75 -6.73
N LYS A 84 -3.41 9.49 -7.01
CA LYS A 84 -3.17 8.36 -6.10
C LYS A 84 -1.70 8.28 -5.67
N TRP A 85 -0.78 8.30 -6.62
CA TRP A 85 0.66 8.27 -6.32
C TRP A 85 1.14 9.57 -5.67
N GLY A 86 0.55 10.72 -5.98
CA GLY A 86 0.82 11.99 -5.30
C GLY A 86 0.51 11.92 -3.80
N ARG A 87 -0.62 11.31 -3.41
CA ARG A 87 -0.97 11.08 -2.00
C ARG A 87 0.02 10.14 -1.30
N VAL A 88 0.54 9.13 -2.00
CA VAL A 88 1.58 8.23 -1.47
C VAL A 88 2.86 9.00 -1.16
N VAL A 89 3.29 9.89 -2.05
CA VAL A 89 4.45 10.77 -1.81
C VAL A 89 4.20 11.68 -0.63
N ALA A 90 3.04 12.34 -0.57
CA ALA A 90 2.70 13.22 0.53
C ALA A 90 2.70 12.49 1.88
N ALA A 91 2.16 11.27 1.94
CA ALA A 91 2.18 10.43 3.14
C ALA A 91 3.61 10.08 3.60
N GLU A 92 4.47 9.67 2.67
CA GLU A 92 5.87 9.34 2.98
C GLU A 92 6.66 10.61 3.40
N VAL A 93 6.38 11.78 2.81
CA VAL A 93 6.99 13.06 3.24
C VAL A 93 6.57 13.42 4.66
N ARG A 94 5.29 13.24 5.02
CA ARG A 94 4.81 13.51 6.38
C ARG A 94 5.40 12.56 7.41
N LYS A 95 5.58 11.28 7.03
CA LYS A 95 6.13 10.24 7.90
C LYS A 95 7.06 9.31 7.11
N PRO A 96 8.36 9.65 7.01
CA PRO A 96 9.32 8.82 6.30
C PRO A 96 9.41 7.40 6.87
N GLY A 97 9.37 6.41 6.00
CA GLY A 97 9.37 4.98 6.34
C GLY A 97 7.98 4.40 6.65
N SER A 98 6.90 5.16 6.45
CA SER A 98 5.53 4.67 6.69
C SER A 98 5.02 3.80 5.54
N ILE A 99 5.50 4.03 4.31
CA ILE A 99 5.10 3.28 3.12
C ILE A 99 6.12 2.18 2.82
N THR A 100 5.66 0.93 2.93
CA THR A 100 6.49 -0.24 2.61
C THR A 100 6.43 -0.59 1.12
N ALA A 101 7.43 -1.32 0.62
CA ALA A 101 7.43 -1.84 -0.75
C ALA A 101 6.26 -2.81 -1.04
N ARG A 102 5.69 -3.44 -0.01
CA ARG A 102 4.46 -4.23 -0.13
C ARG A 102 3.24 -3.33 -0.27
N ALA A 103 3.16 -2.25 0.51
CA ALA A 103 2.07 -1.29 0.42
C ALA A 103 2.00 -0.64 -0.97
N MET A 104 3.14 -0.27 -1.57
CA MET A 104 3.15 0.27 -2.94
C MET A 104 2.57 -0.71 -3.97
N ARG A 105 2.96 -2.00 -3.91
CA ARG A 105 2.40 -3.04 -4.78
C ARG A 105 0.91 -3.22 -4.58
N LEU A 106 0.45 -3.25 -3.33
CA LEU A 106 -0.97 -3.31 -3.02
C LEU A 106 -1.71 -2.10 -3.60
N ILE A 107 -1.21 -0.88 -3.43
CA ILE A 107 -1.85 0.34 -3.99
C ILE A 107 -1.96 0.29 -5.52
N ASP A 108 -1.01 -0.38 -6.18
CA ASP A 108 -1.00 -0.53 -7.63
C ASP A 108 -2.00 -1.60 -8.11
N GLU A 109 -2.06 -2.73 -7.41
CA GLU A 109 -2.80 -3.95 -7.82
C GLU A 109 -4.22 -4.04 -7.23
N LEU A 110 -4.52 -3.26 -6.18
CA LEU A 110 -5.74 -3.41 -5.41
C LEU A 110 -6.98 -2.97 -6.19
N ASP A 111 -7.93 -3.89 -6.32
CA ASP A 111 -9.23 -3.63 -6.91
C ASP A 111 -10.10 -2.71 -6.01
N PRO A 112 -10.85 -1.74 -6.58
CA PRO A 112 -11.69 -0.84 -5.82
C PRO A 112 -12.67 -1.52 -4.86
N ALA A 113 -13.26 -2.68 -5.23
CA ALA A 113 -14.19 -3.39 -4.35
C ALA A 113 -13.46 -3.97 -3.13
N ALA A 114 -12.26 -4.51 -3.32
CA ALA A 114 -11.43 -5.01 -2.22
C ALA A 114 -10.96 -3.86 -1.31
N ALA A 115 -10.62 -2.70 -1.89
CA ALA A 115 -10.28 -1.50 -1.12
C ALA A 115 -11.43 -1.02 -0.23
N MET A 116 -12.66 -0.94 -0.78
CA MET A 116 -13.85 -0.55 0.00
C MET A 116 -14.12 -1.51 1.16
N LEU A 117 -14.07 -2.82 0.91
CA LEU A 117 -14.24 -3.83 1.96
C LEU A 117 -13.17 -3.71 3.05
N PHE A 118 -11.94 -3.33 2.68
CA PHE A 118 -10.86 -3.14 3.63
C PHE A 118 -11.01 -1.86 4.45
N GLU A 119 -11.49 -0.78 3.85
CA GLU A 119 -11.82 0.45 4.58
C GLU A 119 -12.92 0.21 5.62
N GLU A 120 -14.00 -0.47 5.24
CA GLU A 120 -15.08 -0.86 6.17
C GLU A 120 -14.54 -1.71 7.33
N LEU A 121 -13.63 -2.65 7.03
CA LEU A 121 -12.98 -3.48 8.04
C LEU A 121 -12.12 -2.65 9.00
N CYS A 122 -11.38 -1.66 8.47
CA CYS A 122 -10.45 -0.85 9.25
C CYS A 122 -11.12 0.06 10.28
N VAL A 123 -12.41 0.37 10.14
CA VAL A 123 -13.17 1.19 11.12
C VAL A 123 -13.08 0.63 12.54
N ASN A 124 -13.03 -0.70 12.68
CA ASN A 124 -13.00 -1.38 13.97
C ASN A 124 -11.62 -2.01 14.28
N ARG A 125 -10.57 -1.60 13.55
CA ARG A 125 -9.21 -2.14 13.75
C ARG A 125 -8.58 -1.58 15.02
N LEU A 126 -7.90 -2.45 15.78
CA LEU A 126 -7.05 -2.09 16.89
C LEU A 126 -5.60 -2.46 16.56
N ALA A 127 -4.75 -1.45 16.36
CA ALA A 127 -3.38 -1.62 15.86
C ALA A 127 -3.34 -2.43 14.55
N ASP A 128 -2.79 -3.64 14.55
CA ASP A 128 -2.69 -4.56 13.41
C ASP A 128 -3.74 -5.68 13.44
N THR A 129 -4.66 -5.65 14.41
CA THR A 129 -5.63 -6.71 14.68
C THR A 129 -7.06 -6.20 14.49
N VAL A 130 -7.95 -7.05 13.99
CA VAL A 130 -9.37 -6.75 13.87
C VAL A 130 -10.16 -7.65 14.83
N PRO A 131 -10.68 -7.12 15.95
CA PRO A 131 -11.42 -7.93 16.92
C PRO A 131 -12.79 -8.35 16.37
N THR A 132 -13.03 -9.66 16.32
CA THR A 132 -14.31 -10.24 15.87
C THR A 132 -15.50 -9.81 16.73
N CYS A 133 -15.27 -9.41 17.99
CA CYS A 133 -16.31 -8.86 18.85
C CYS A 133 -16.80 -7.47 18.43
N LEU A 134 -16.02 -6.72 17.64
CA LEU A 134 -16.38 -5.39 17.14
C LEU A 134 -16.91 -5.44 15.71
N THR A 135 -16.36 -6.33 14.88
CA THR A 135 -16.76 -6.47 13.48
C THR A 135 -17.85 -7.51 13.25
N GLY A 136 -18.15 -8.34 14.25
CA GLY A 136 -18.88 -9.59 14.03
C GLY A 136 -18.06 -10.58 13.20
N GLU A 137 -18.70 -11.67 12.79
CA GLU A 137 -18.10 -12.66 11.92
C GLU A 137 -18.08 -12.15 10.46
N LEU A 138 -16.89 -12.06 9.88
CA LEU A 138 -16.75 -11.75 8.46
C LEU A 138 -17.32 -12.87 7.61
N LYS A 139 -18.30 -12.53 6.76
CA LYS A 139 -18.85 -13.46 5.77
C LYS A 139 -17.73 -14.05 4.93
N PHE A 140 -17.80 -15.35 4.65
CA PHE A 140 -16.78 -16.08 3.90
C PHE A 140 -16.33 -15.39 2.60
N PRO A 141 -17.24 -14.86 1.74
CA PRO A 141 -16.81 -14.17 0.51
C PRO A 141 -15.95 -12.92 0.77
N VAL A 142 -16.26 -12.15 1.80
CA VAL A 142 -15.51 -10.94 2.18
C VAL A 142 -14.12 -11.32 2.70
N ARG A 143 -14.08 -12.29 3.63
CA ARG A 143 -12.81 -12.80 4.17
C ARG A 143 -11.91 -13.32 3.04
N LYS A 144 -12.45 -14.15 2.15
CA LYS A 144 -11.71 -14.69 1.01
C LYS A 144 -11.12 -13.58 0.12
N ALA A 145 -11.94 -12.60 -0.27
CA ALA A 145 -11.50 -11.49 -1.12
C ALA A 145 -10.36 -10.68 -0.49
N LEU A 146 -10.46 -10.37 0.81
CA LEU A 146 -9.42 -9.61 1.52
C LEU A 146 -8.12 -10.41 1.70
N VAL A 147 -8.22 -11.73 1.88
CA VAL A 147 -7.05 -12.62 1.99
C VAL A 147 -6.35 -12.78 0.63
N GLU A 148 -7.12 -13.01 -0.44
CA GLU A 148 -6.58 -13.10 -1.81
C GLU A 148 -5.93 -11.78 -2.25
N ALA A 149 -6.48 -10.64 -1.82
CA ALA A 149 -5.89 -9.32 -2.04
C ALA A 149 -4.69 -9.01 -1.12
N GLY A 150 -4.32 -9.92 -0.19
CA GLY A 150 -3.20 -9.72 0.73
C GLY A 150 -3.45 -8.66 1.81
N LEU A 151 -4.71 -8.24 2.02
CA LEU A 151 -5.15 -7.23 2.97
C LEU A 151 -5.49 -7.81 4.35
N LEU A 152 -5.78 -9.11 4.40
CA LEU A 152 -6.07 -9.83 5.64
C LEU A 152 -5.24 -11.12 5.69
N VAL A 153 -4.68 -11.42 6.85
CA VAL A 153 -4.08 -12.74 7.11
C VAL A 153 -5.18 -13.65 7.64
N ASP A 154 -5.45 -14.77 6.95
CA ASP A 154 -6.31 -15.82 7.51
C ASP A 154 -5.46 -16.69 8.46
N PRO A 155 -5.70 -16.67 9.78
CA PRO A 155 -4.98 -17.54 10.70
C PRO A 155 -5.38 -19.02 10.55
N GLY A 156 -6.35 -19.33 9.69
CA GLY A 156 -6.88 -20.68 9.51
C GLY A 156 -7.63 -21.16 10.76
N THR A 157 -7.71 -22.49 10.93
CA THR A 157 -8.46 -23.14 12.02
C THR A 157 -7.84 -22.92 13.40
N PHE A 158 -6.58 -22.48 13.48
CA PHE A 158 -5.82 -22.38 14.73
C PHE A 158 -5.94 -21.03 15.45
N GLY A 159 -6.85 -20.15 15.02
CA GLY A 159 -7.34 -19.06 15.85
C GLY A 159 -6.54 -17.76 15.79
N HIS A 160 -7.21 -16.70 16.22
CA HIS A 160 -6.80 -15.30 16.22
C HIS A 160 -5.30 -15.07 16.52
N ALA A 161 -4.68 -14.13 15.81
CA ALA A 161 -3.25 -13.79 15.93
C ALA A 161 -2.80 -13.37 17.34
N ASN A 162 -3.72 -13.08 18.25
CA ASN A 162 -3.45 -12.70 19.64
C ASN A 162 -4.44 -13.38 20.59
N GLU A 163 -4.04 -14.49 21.20
CA GLU A 163 -4.73 -15.01 22.39
C GLU A 163 -4.39 -14.12 23.59
N GLY A 164 -5.40 -13.46 24.15
CA GLY A 164 -5.24 -12.63 25.34
C GLY A 164 -4.73 -13.44 26.53
N LYS A 165 -3.80 -12.87 27.31
CA LYS A 165 -3.31 -13.51 28.54
C LYS A 165 -4.38 -13.42 29.62
N ILE A 166 -4.62 -14.53 30.32
CA ILE A 166 -5.43 -14.50 31.54
C ILE A 166 -4.52 -14.10 32.70
N ILE A 167 -4.92 -13.06 33.42
CA ILE A 167 -4.33 -12.65 34.69
C ILE A 167 -5.37 -12.95 35.77
N ASP A 168 -4.95 -13.70 36.78
CA ASP A 168 -5.80 -14.12 37.90
C ASP A 168 -5.05 -13.80 39.20
N ASP A 169 -5.65 -12.96 40.04
CA ASP A 169 -5.13 -12.60 41.36
C ASP A 169 -5.87 -13.32 42.51
N GLY A 170 -6.75 -14.28 42.19
CA GLY A 170 -7.59 -15.01 43.14
C GLY A 170 -8.90 -14.31 43.51
N SER A 171 -9.06 -13.03 43.19
CA SER A 171 -10.28 -12.24 43.42
C SER A 171 -10.91 -11.72 42.13
N ASN A 172 -10.09 -11.48 41.11
CA ASN A 172 -10.51 -11.07 39.78
C ASN A 172 -9.73 -11.85 38.72
N ARG A 173 -10.47 -12.38 37.75
CA ARG A 173 -9.91 -13.01 36.57
C ARG A 173 -10.17 -12.12 35.37
N ILE A 174 -9.11 -11.61 34.76
CA ILE A 174 -9.20 -10.72 33.59
C ILE A 174 -8.46 -11.33 32.40
N ARG A 175 -9.02 -11.14 31.21
CA ARG A 175 -8.33 -11.43 29.95
C ARG A 175 -7.77 -10.12 29.40
N LEU A 176 -6.45 -10.08 29.25
CA LEU A 176 -5.69 -8.94 28.78
C LEU A 176 -5.27 -9.16 27.32
N PHE A 177 -5.68 -8.24 26.45
CA PHE A 177 -5.22 -8.15 25.06
C PHE A 177 -4.30 -6.95 24.95
N ARG A 178 -3.07 -7.15 24.47
CA ARG A 178 -2.11 -6.06 24.26
C ARG A 178 -2.06 -5.68 22.78
N PHE A 179 -2.11 -4.39 22.50
CA PHE A 179 -2.04 -3.79 21.17
C PHE A 179 -0.95 -2.71 21.19
N GLU A 180 0.26 -3.06 20.75
CA GLU A 180 1.43 -2.17 20.83
C GLU A 180 1.61 -1.58 22.25
N THR A 181 1.36 -0.29 22.43
CA THR A 181 1.46 0.45 23.71
C THR A 181 0.17 0.46 24.53
N ASN A 182 -0.93 -0.06 23.99
CA ASN A 182 -2.25 -0.07 24.63
C ASN A 182 -2.63 -1.50 25.04
N ALA A 183 -3.58 -1.61 25.97
CA ALA A 183 -4.18 -2.90 26.31
C ALA A 183 -5.67 -2.76 26.62
N ILE A 184 -6.43 -3.80 26.29
CA ILE A 184 -7.82 -3.97 26.70
C ILE A 184 -7.89 -5.11 27.69
N SER A 185 -8.45 -4.84 28.87
CA SER A 185 -8.80 -5.87 29.86
C SER A 185 -10.31 -6.08 29.86
N ILE A 186 -10.74 -7.33 29.71
CA ILE A 186 -12.15 -7.73 29.91
C ILE A 186 -12.23 -8.74 31.05
N PRO A 187 -13.30 -8.74 31.87
CA PRO A 187 -13.53 -9.82 32.82
C PRO A 187 -13.57 -11.18 32.12
N ALA A 188 -12.83 -12.16 32.62
CA ALA A 188 -12.85 -13.51 32.10
C ALA A 188 -14.08 -14.24 32.65
N VAL A 189 -15.21 -14.13 31.95
CA VAL A 189 -16.43 -14.86 32.29
C VAL A 189 -16.31 -16.29 31.76
N GLU A 190 -16.51 -17.29 32.61
CA GLU A 190 -16.57 -18.68 32.17
C GLU A 190 -17.80 -18.86 31.27
N ARG A 191 -17.57 -19.36 30.04
CA ARG A 191 -18.68 -19.87 29.23
C ARG A 191 -19.11 -21.19 29.86
N GLY A 192 -20.27 -21.18 30.53
CA GLY A 192 -20.97 -22.39 30.96
C GLY A 192 -21.43 -23.24 29.78
#